data_AF-A0A5C8LRY0-F1
#
_entry.id   AF-A0A5C8LRY0-F1
#
_cell.length_a   1.000
_cell.length_b   1.000
_cell.length_c   1.000
_cell.angle_alpha   90.00
_cell.angle_beta   90.00
_cell.angle_gamma   90.00
#
_symmetry.space_group_name_H-M   'P 1'
#
loop_
_entity.id
_entity.type
_entity.pdbx_description
1 polymer ?
#
loop_
_entity_poly.entity_id
_entity_poly.type
_entity_poly.pdbx_seq_one_letter_code
_entity_poly.pdbx_strand_id
1 'polypeptide(L)'
;MNTQHKTISSRSKRKTSKSLLTGSLIALVIAATPYIFYIYKSFPSTDSWETFLFTFQSNFYENVSVSVWTIMGKFVPILLLTIWFTTCKHWWYHVILIPIGMYLFQLVSVINDDITYFDVVEIWFLIPIMAVIVPVVYLIRAKLFASIHRNDLDDIEEDLLKQKGFFGQIKDLF
;
A
#
# COMPACT_ATOMS: atom_id res chain seq x y z
N MET A 1 -26.67 0.16 -42.84
CA MET A 1 -26.36 0.81 -41.55
C MET A 1 -26.96 -0.03 -40.42
N ASN A 2 -26.17 -0.80 -39.63
CA ASN A 2 -26.45 -1.11 -38.19
C ASN A 2 -25.50 -2.12 -37.48
N THR A 3 -24.27 -2.37 -37.94
CA THR A 3 -23.39 -3.36 -37.29
C THR A 3 -22.51 -2.82 -36.14
N GLN A 4 -22.47 -1.50 -35.91
CA GLN A 4 -21.61 -0.87 -34.88
C GLN A 4 -22.21 -0.87 -33.45
N HIS A 5 -23.53 -1.06 -33.29
CA HIS A 5 -24.19 -0.91 -31.98
C HIS A 5 -24.15 -2.15 -31.07
N LYS A 6 -23.78 -3.33 -31.60
CA LYS A 6 -23.86 -4.61 -30.85
C LYS A 6 -22.55 -4.98 -30.13
N THR A 7 -21.42 -4.41 -30.51
CA THR A 7 -20.09 -4.72 -29.96
C THR A 7 -19.75 -3.91 -28.70
N ILE A 8 -20.32 -2.72 -28.53
CA ILE A 8 -20.06 -1.83 -27.38
C ILE A 8 -20.69 -2.40 -26.09
N SER A 9 -21.86 -3.04 -26.18
CA SER A 9 -22.60 -3.53 -25.01
C SER A 9 -21.97 -4.76 -24.35
N SER A 10 -21.37 -5.69 -25.12
CA SER A 10 -20.76 -6.90 -24.58
C SER A 10 -19.40 -6.63 -23.92
N ARG A 11 -18.60 -5.72 -24.48
CA ARG A 11 -17.30 -5.31 -23.91
C ARG A 11 -17.48 -4.50 -22.63
N SER A 12 -18.49 -3.63 -22.57
CA SER A 12 -18.88 -2.90 -21.36
C SER A 12 -19.29 -3.87 -20.25
N LYS A 13 -20.26 -4.77 -20.48
CA LYS A 13 -20.72 -5.78 -19.50
C LYS A 13 -19.57 -6.64 -18.95
N ARG A 14 -18.63 -7.06 -19.79
CA ARG A 14 -17.47 -7.88 -19.39
C ARG A 14 -16.46 -7.10 -18.54
N LYS A 15 -16.34 -5.79 -18.71
CA LYS A 15 -15.47 -4.93 -17.89
C LYS A 15 -16.09 -4.68 -16.52
N THR A 16 -17.41 -4.50 -16.44
CA THR A 16 -18.15 -4.36 -15.18
C THR A 16 -18.09 -5.63 -14.33
N SER A 17 -18.27 -6.81 -14.92
CA SER A 17 -18.25 -8.08 -14.16
C SER A 17 -16.88 -8.38 -13.53
N LYS A 18 -15.78 -8.05 -14.23
CA LYS A 18 -14.42 -8.22 -13.68
C LYS A 18 -14.16 -7.29 -12.49
N SER A 19 -14.60 -6.04 -12.56
CA SER A 19 -14.45 -5.09 -11.45
C SER A 19 -15.21 -5.51 -10.19
N LEU A 20 -16.41 -6.10 -10.38
CA LEU A 20 -17.23 -6.62 -9.28
C LEU A 20 -16.60 -7.87 -8.64
N LEU A 21 -16.00 -8.75 -9.46
CA LEU A 21 -15.32 -9.95 -8.97
C LEU A 21 -14.09 -9.58 -8.12
N THR A 22 -13.28 -8.62 -8.58
CA THR A 22 -12.10 -8.15 -7.85
C THR A 22 -12.49 -7.47 -6.53
N GLY A 23 -13.51 -6.62 -6.53
CA GLY A 23 -14.01 -5.98 -5.31
C GLY A 23 -14.57 -6.99 -4.29
N SER A 24 -15.30 -8.00 -4.76
CA SER A 24 -15.84 -9.07 -3.92
C SER A 24 -14.72 -9.93 -3.30
N LEU A 25 -13.68 -10.28 -4.07
CA LEU A 25 -12.53 -11.02 -3.57
C LEU A 25 -11.80 -10.24 -2.47
N ILE A 26 -11.57 -8.94 -2.68
CA ILE A 26 -10.92 -8.07 -1.68
C ILE A 26 -11.77 -7.99 -0.41
N ALA A 27 -13.09 -7.80 -0.55
CA ALA A 27 -14.00 -7.75 0.60
C ALA A 27 -14.01 -9.08 1.38
N LEU A 28 -13.95 -10.22 0.69
CA LEU A 28 -13.85 -11.54 1.31
C LEU A 28 -12.54 -11.70 2.09
N VAL A 29 -11.41 -11.26 1.55
CA VAL A 29 -10.12 -11.28 2.26
C VAL A 29 -10.18 -10.41 3.52
N ILE A 30 -10.76 -9.21 3.45
CA ILE A 30 -10.93 -8.33 4.61
C ILE A 30 -11.87 -8.97 5.65
N ALA A 31 -12.96 -9.61 5.22
CA ALA A 31 -13.87 -10.32 6.13
C ALA A 31 -13.21 -11.55 6.78
N ALA A 32 -12.26 -12.19 6.08
CA ALA A 32 -11.49 -13.32 6.58
C ALA A 32 -10.37 -12.91 7.55
N THR A 33 -10.04 -11.63 7.67
CA THR A 33 -8.91 -11.15 8.49
C THR A 33 -8.92 -11.65 9.95
N PRO A 34 -10.06 -11.66 10.67
CA PRO A 34 -10.10 -12.24 12.03
C PRO A 34 -9.72 -13.71 12.05
N TYR A 35 -10.18 -14.49 11.06
CA TYR A 35 -9.81 -15.90 10.94
C TYR A 35 -8.33 -16.07 10.61
N ILE A 36 -7.79 -15.26 9.69
CA ILE A 36 -6.35 -15.23 9.36
C ILE A 36 -5.53 -14.96 10.62
N PHE A 37 -5.94 -14.00 11.44
CA PHE A 37 -5.29 -13.74 12.71
C PHE A 37 -5.31 -14.97 13.61
N TYR A 38 -6.47 -15.62 13.81
CA TYR A 38 -6.60 -16.77 14.71
C TYR A 38 -5.89 -18.06 14.25
N ILE A 39 -5.30 -18.10 13.05
CA ILE A 39 -4.50 -19.24 12.59
C ILE A 39 -3.38 -19.59 13.59
N TYR A 40 -2.87 -18.62 14.37
CA TYR A 40 -1.88 -18.91 15.42
C TYR A 40 -2.33 -19.99 16.42
N LYS A 41 -3.64 -20.12 16.67
CA LYS A 41 -4.19 -21.15 17.58
C LYS A 41 -4.06 -22.57 17.04
N SER A 42 -3.85 -22.72 15.74
CA SER A 42 -3.63 -24.02 15.11
C SER A 42 -2.18 -24.52 15.27
N PHE A 43 -1.27 -23.66 15.76
CA PHE A 43 0.11 -24.03 16.04
C PHE A 43 0.23 -24.62 17.45
N PRO A 44 1.13 -25.59 17.65
CA PRO A 44 1.31 -26.22 18.96
C PRO A 44 1.88 -25.22 19.96
N SER A 45 1.51 -25.39 21.23
CA SER A 45 2.07 -24.63 22.35
C SER A 45 3.39 -25.20 22.84
N THR A 46 4.23 -25.71 21.94
CA THR A 46 5.56 -26.28 22.21
C THR A 46 6.65 -25.36 21.67
N ASP A 47 7.86 -25.50 22.18
CA ASP A 47 9.03 -24.69 21.83
C ASP A 47 9.54 -24.97 20.41
N SER A 48 9.17 -26.13 19.86
CA SER A 48 9.46 -26.53 18.49
C SER A 48 8.21 -27.01 17.77
N TRP A 49 8.15 -26.72 16.47
CA TRP A 49 7.14 -27.19 15.55
C TRP A 49 7.81 -27.88 14.37
N GLU A 50 7.70 -29.21 14.38
CA GLU A 50 8.18 -30.10 13.32
C GLU A 50 7.08 -30.26 12.28
N THR A 51 7.32 -29.81 11.05
CA THR A 51 6.48 -30.09 9.88
C THR A 51 7.23 -31.02 8.93
N PHE A 52 6.50 -31.74 8.07
CA PHE A 52 7.09 -32.60 7.03
C PHE A 52 8.15 -31.91 6.13
N LEU A 53 8.17 -30.58 6.06
CA LEU A 53 9.08 -29.81 5.21
C LEU A 53 10.11 -28.97 5.98
N PHE A 54 9.90 -28.68 7.27
CA PHE A 54 10.78 -27.81 8.05
C PHE A 54 10.53 -27.97 9.56
N THR A 55 11.56 -27.68 10.34
CA THR A 55 11.49 -27.60 11.81
C THR A 55 11.63 -26.14 12.20
N PHE A 56 10.61 -25.59 12.86
CA PHE A 56 10.63 -24.23 13.41
C PHE A 56 10.86 -24.32 14.91
N GLN A 57 11.81 -23.56 15.45
CA GLN A 57 12.07 -23.47 16.89
C GLN A 57 11.87 -22.02 17.34
N SER A 58 11.02 -21.80 18.35
CA SER A 58 10.87 -20.48 18.95
C SER A 58 11.83 -20.38 20.13
N ASN A 59 13.03 -19.84 19.89
CA ASN A 59 14.02 -19.70 20.95
C ASN A 59 13.69 -18.53 21.88
N PHE A 60 13.11 -17.44 21.37
CA PHE A 60 12.89 -16.21 22.15
C PHE A 60 11.55 -16.20 22.88
N TYR A 61 10.46 -16.58 22.20
CA TYR A 61 9.13 -16.60 22.82
C TYR A 61 8.83 -17.88 23.60
N GLU A 62 9.76 -18.86 23.60
CA GLU A 62 9.65 -20.20 24.21
C GLU A 62 8.45 -21.04 23.74
N ASN A 63 7.53 -20.46 22.99
CA ASN A 63 6.29 -21.06 22.56
C ASN A 63 5.96 -20.65 21.12
N VAL A 64 5.86 -21.63 20.22
CA VAL A 64 5.59 -21.38 18.80
C VAL A 64 4.25 -20.66 18.61
N SER A 65 3.23 -20.95 19.42
CA SER A 65 1.94 -20.26 19.31
C SER A 65 2.03 -18.76 19.65
N VAL A 66 2.92 -18.37 20.57
CA VAL A 66 3.16 -16.96 20.96
C VAL A 66 3.99 -16.24 19.91
N SER A 67 5.01 -16.91 19.37
CA SER A 67 5.78 -16.42 18.22
C SER A 67 4.87 -16.12 17.03
N VAL A 68 4.06 -17.10 16.62
CA VAL A 68 3.14 -16.94 15.48
C VAL A 68 2.06 -15.91 15.79
N TRP A 69 1.56 -15.81 17.02
CA TRP A 69 0.63 -14.75 17.42
C TRP A 69 1.24 -13.35 17.24
N THR A 70 2.50 -13.17 17.65
CA THR A 70 3.23 -11.90 17.52
C THR A 70 3.46 -11.54 16.05
N ILE A 71 3.84 -12.53 15.24
CA ILE A 71 3.98 -12.41 13.78
C ILE A 71 2.63 -12.02 13.14
N MET A 72 1.54 -12.71 13.48
CA MET A 72 0.19 -12.41 12.97
C MET A 72 -0.27 -11.00 13.36
N GLY A 73 0.12 -10.52 14.54
CA GLY A 73 -0.11 -9.16 15.00
C GLY A 73 0.54 -8.08 14.15
N LYS A 74 1.63 -8.40 13.42
CA LYS A 74 2.27 -7.47 12.46
C LYS A 74 1.82 -7.73 11.02
N PHE A 75 1.66 -8.99 10.65
CA PHE A 75 1.26 -9.40 9.31
C PHE A 75 -0.15 -8.91 8.94
N VAL A 76 -1.12 -9.02 9.85
CA VAL A 76 -2.50 -8.61 9.58
C VAL A 76 -2.62 -7.11 9.27
N PRO A 77 -2.02 -6.19 10.07
CA PRO A 77 -1.94 -4.77 9.70
C PRO A 77 -1.30 -4.53 8.34
N ILE A 78 -0.19 -5.20 8.00
CA ILE A 78 0.48 -5.06 6.69
C ILE A 78 -0.47 -5.47 5.57
N LEU A 79 -1.18 -6.59 5.72
CA LEU A 79 -2.14 -7.09 4.74
C LEU A 79 -3.25 -6.05 4.49
N LEU A 80 -3.85 -5.52 5.56
CA LEU A 80 -4.91 -4.51 5.45
C LEU A 80 -4.40 -3.20 4.85
N LEU A 81 -3.21 -2.73 5.26
CA LEU A 81 -2.59 -1.52 4.71
C LEU A 81 -2.21 -1.70 3.24
N THR A 82 -1.77 -2.88 2.82
CA THR A 82 -1.47 -3.20 1.42
C THR A 82 -2.72 -3.22 0.56
N ILE A 83 -3.81 -3.82 1.06
CA ILE A 83 -5.12 -3.76 0.42
C ILE A 83 -5.58 -2.31 0.31
N TRP A 84 -5.44 -1.52 1.37
CA TRP A 84 -5.82 -0.12 1.35
C TRP A 84 -4.99 0.70 0.36
N PHE A 85 -3.67 0.50 0.33
CA PHE A 85 -2.77 1.14 -0.63
C PHE A 85 -3.14 0.82 -2.09
N THR A 86 -3.49 -0.43 -2.39
CA THR A 86 -3.83 -0.86 -3.76
C THR A 86 -5.24 -0.46 -4.19
N THR A 87 -6.17 -0.30 -3.25
CA THR A 87 -7.57 0.08 -3.53
C THR A 87 -7.82 1.58 -3.45
N CYS A 88 -6.98 2.34 -2.74
CA CYS A 88 -7.10 3.78 -2.62
C CYS A 88 -6.78 4.47 -3.94
N LYS A 89 -7.70 5.34 -4.39
CA LYS A 89 -7.54 6.15 -5.62
C LYS A 89 -7.13 7.59 -5.34
N HIS A 90 -6.94 7.95 -4.07
CA HIS A 90 -6.61 9.32 -3.68
C HIS A 90 -5.12 9.60 -3.84
N TRP A 91 -4.76 10.83 -4.20
CA TRP A 91 -3.37 11.29 -4.38
C TRP A 91 -2.45 11.05 -3.17
N TRP A 92 -3.00 11.06 -1.94
CA TRP A 92 -2.25 10.90 -0.70
C TRP A 92 -1.98 9.43 -0.30
N TYR A 93 -2.43 8.44 -1.09
CA TYR A 93 -2.28 7.01 -0.77
C TYR A 93 -0.83 6.59 -0.49
N HIS A 94 0.14 7.31 -1.06
CA HIS A 94 1.56 7.10 -0.82
C HIS A 94 1.99 7.25 0.65
N VAL A 95 1.26 8.03 1.46
CA VAL A 95 1.53 8.16 2.90
C VAL A 95 1.35 6.82 3.62
N ILE A 96 0.50 5.92 3.09
CA ILE A 96 0.28 4.56 3.62
C ILE A 96 1.55 3.72 3.54
N LEU A 97 2.51 4.07 2.67
CA LEU A 97 3.79 3.35 2.57
C LEU A 97 4.64 3.48 3.85
N ILE A 98 4.47 4.57 4.62
CA ILE A 98 5.17 4.79 5.89
C ILE A 98 4.78 3.74 6.94
N PRO A 99 3.49 3.58 7.30
CA PRO A 99 3.09 2.53 8.25
C PRO A 99 3.32 1.12 7.70
N ILE A 100 3.24 0.88 6.38
CA ILE A 100 3.64 -0.40 5.79
C ILE A 100 5.11 -0.69 6.09
N GLY A 101 6.00 0.28 5.86
CA GLY A 101 7.43 0.14 6.18
C GLY A 101 7.68 -0.10 7.67
N MET A 102 6.97 0.62 8.55
CA MET A 102 7.05 0.44 10.00
C MET A 102 6.69 -0.99 10.44
N TYR A 103 5.56 -1.52 9.97
CA TYR A 103 5.15 -2.87 10.33
C TYR A 103 6.02 -3.95 9.69
N LEU A 104 6.52 -3.74 8.46
CA LEU A 104 7.48 -4.65 7.83
C LEU A 104 8.77 -4.75 8.65
N PHE A 105 9.29 -3.62 9.15
CA PHE A 105 10.44 -3.63 10.03
C PHE A 105 10.16 -4.41 11.32
N GLN A 106 9.03 -4.15 11.97
CA GLN A 106 8.63 -4.88 13.18
C GLN A 106 8.44 -6.38 12.92
N LEU A 107 7.94 -6.77 11.75
CA LEU A 107 7.76 -8.17 11.39
C LEU A 107 9.11 -8.89 11.22
N VAL A 108 10.08 -8.25 10.56
CA VAL A 108 11.43 -8.81 10.39
C VAL A 108 12.13 -8.94 11.73
N SER A 109 12.05 -7.92 12.60
CA SER A 109 12.64 -7.94 13.94
C SER A 109 12.08 -9.09 14.78
N VAL A 110 10.76 -9.29 14.81
CA VAL A 110 10.13 -10.41 15.55
C VAL A 110 10.59 -11.78 15.03
N ILE A 111 10.72 -11.95 13.72
CA ILE A 111 11.20 -13.22 13.14
C ILE A 111 12.67 -13.44 13.45
N ASN A 112 13.47 -12.37 13.44
CA ASN A 112 14.89 -12.42 13.74
C ASN A 112 15.14 -12.79 15.21
N ASP A 113 14.40 -12.18 16.13
CA ASP A 113 14.47 -12.46 17.57
C ASP A 113 14.29 -13.97 17.85
N ASP A 114 13.39 -14.66 17.12
CA ASP A 114 13.16 -16.10 17.29
C ASP A 114 14.22 -17.01 16.66
N ILE A 115 14.76 -16.64 15.51
CA ILE A 115 15.70 -17.49 14.76
C ILE A 115 17.10 -17.40 15.36
N THR A 116 17.52 -16.21 15.83
CA THR A 116 18.79 -16.06 16.51
C THR A 116 18.79 -14.85 17.44
N TYR A 117 19.29 -15.00 18.66
CA TYR A 117 19.70 -13.88 19.51
C TYR A 117 20.87 -13.12 18.85
N PHE A 118 20.61 -12.35 17.79
CA PHE A 118 21.63 -11.56 17.11
C PHE A 118 21.53 -10.09 17.50
N ASP A 119 22.42 -9.70 18.42
CA ASP A 119 22.87 -8.33 18.65
C ASP A 119 23.82 -7.86 17.51
N VAL A 120 23.52 -8.20 16.24
CA VAL A 120 24.45 -8.07 15.11
C VAL A 120 23.75 -7.44 13.89
N VAL A 121 23.79 -6.11 13.86
CA VAL A 121 23.74 -5.21 12.67
C VAL A 121 22.53 -5.27 11.72
N GLU A 122 21.32 -5.31 12.27
CA GLU A 122 20.06 -5.04 11.53
C GLU A 122 20.08 -3.70 10.75
N ILE A 123 20.81 -2.69 11.26
CA ILE A 123 20.91 -1.36 10.65
C ILE A 123 21.49 -1.40 9.23
N TRP A 124 22.40 -2.34 8.91
CA TRP A 124 23.05 -2.39 7.59
C TRP A 124 22.16 -2.97 6.50
N PHE A 125 21.20 -3.84 6.85
CA PHE A 125 20.15 -4.27 5.93
C PHE A 125 19.04 -3.22 5.81
N LEU A 126 18.83 -2.41 6.85
CA LEU A 126 17.84 -1.32 6.86
C LEU A 126 18.24 -0.13 5.99
N ILE A 127 19.52 0.26 6.01
CA ILE A 127 20.07 1.38 5.24
C ILE A 127 19.72 1.31 3.74
N PRO A 128 19.95 0.20 3.02
CA PRO A 128 19.63 0.12 1.59
C PRO A 128 18.12 0.18 1.32
N ILE A 129 17.28 -0.37 2.21
CA ILE A 129 15.81 -0.29 2.08
C ILE A 129 15.34 1.16 2.29
N MET A 130 15.85 1.83 3.33
CA MET A 130 15.57 3.25 3.61
C MET A 130 16.10 4.17 2.49
N ALA A 131 17.27 3.85 1.93
CA ALA A 131 17.86 4.57 0.81
C ALA A 131 17.03 4.48 -0.48
N VAL A 132 16.14 3.48 -0.62
CA VAL A 132 15.20 3.38 -1.74
C VAL A 132 13.86 4.02 -1.40
N ILE A 133 13.33 3.79 -0.18
CA ILE A 133 12.03 4.32 0.24
C ILE A 133 12.05 5.86 0.34
N VAL A 134 13.10 6.45 0.90
CA VAL A 134 13.22 7.91 1.09
C VAL A 134 13.14 8.67 -0.24
N PRO A 135 13.93 8.35 -1.29
CA PRO A 135 13.82 9.02 -2.57
C PRO A 135 12.48 8.74 -3.26
N VAL A 136 11.90 7.55 -3.12
CA VAL A 136 10.56 7.28 -3.69
C VAL A 136 9.50 8.18 -3.05
N VAL A 137 9.51 8.32 -1.72
CA VAL A 137 8.62 9.22 -0.98
C VAL A 137 8.88 10.69 -1.34
N TYR A 138 10.15 11.08 -1.54
CA TYR A 138 10.52 12.43 -1.94
C TYR A 138 10.04 12.75 -3.37
N LEU A 139 10.23 11.85 -4.32
CA LEU A 139 9.75 12.00 -5.70
C LEU A 139 8.24 12.10 -5.76
N ILE A 140 7.55 11.31 -4.93
CA ILE A 140 6.12 11.40 -4.75
C ILE A 140 5.76 12.80 -4.25
N ARG A 141 6.37 13.29 -3.16
CA ARG A 141 6.13 14.64 -2.62
C ARG A 141 6.37 15.74 -3.68
N ALA A 142 7.43 15.61 -4.47
CA ALA A 142 7.75 16.56 -5.52
C ALA A 142 6.68 16.57 -6.62
N LYS A 143 6.24 15.40 -7.07
CA LYS A 143 5.15 15.26 -8.06
C LYS A 143 3.83 15.78 -7.52
N LEU A 144 3.61 15.60 -6.23
CA LEU A 144 2.41 16.00 -5.50
C LEU A 144 2.33 17.53 -5.34
N PHE A 145 3.44 18.16 -4.95
CA PHE A 145 3.58 19.61 -4.88
C PHE A 145 3.42 20.25 -6.27
N ALA A 146 4.06 19.65 -7.29
CA ALA A 146 3.94 20.08 -8.67
C ALA A 146 2.51 19.97 -9.19
N SER A 147 1.77 18.91 -8.82
CA SER A 147 0.38 18.73 -9.24
C SER A 147 -0.60 19.68 -8.58
N ILE A 148 -0.37 20.08 -7.32
CA ILE A 148 -1.20 21.09 -6.65
C ILE A 148 -0.93 22.47 -7.24
N HIS A 149 0.35 22.84 -7.38
CA HIS A 149 0.72 24.16 -7.90
C HIS A 149 0.46 24.31 -9.39
N ARG A 150 0.38 23.22 -10.16
CA ARG A 150 0.04 23.29 -11.59
C ARG A 150 -1.33 23.93 -11.82
N ASN A 151 -2.34 23.48 -11.07
CA ASN A 151 -3.68 24.00 -11.23
C ASN A 151 -3.74 25.50 -10.87
N ASP A 152 -3.03 25.91 -9.81
CA ASP A 152 -2.96 27.31 -9.36
C ASP A 152 -2.21 28.21 -10.39
N LEU A 153 -1.12 27.71 -10.98
CA LEU A 153 -0.36 28.42 -12.01
C LEU A 153 -1.13 28.52 -13.33
N ASP A 154 -1.84 27.47 -13.72
CA ASP A 154 -2.67 27.45 -14.93
C ASP A 154 -3.83 28.44 -14.79
N ASP A 155 -4.47 28.51 -13.61
CA ASP A 155 -5.54 29.48 -13.31
C ASP A 155 -5.02 30.94 -13.32
N ILE A 156 -3.83 31.20 -12.77
CA ILE A 156 -3.19 32.53 -12.79
C ILE A 156 -2.81 32.95 -14.22
N GLU A 157 -2.31 32.02 -15.04
CA GLU A 157 -1.97 32.30 -16.44
C GLU A 157 -3.23 32.65 -17.26
N GLU A 158 -4.33 31.94 -17.01
CA GLU A 158 -5.62 32.23 -17.66
C GLU A 158 -6.16 33.62 -17.28
N ASP A 159 -6.07 34.01 -16.01
CA ASP A 159 -6.49 35.34 -15.53
C ASP A 159 -5.60 36.47 -16.11
N LEU A 160 -4.28 36.26 -16.22
CA LEU A 160 -3.36 37.23 -16.82
C LEU A 160 -3.62 37.42 -18.32
N LEU A 161 -3.92 36.33 -19.05
CA LEU A 161 -4.29 36.40 -20.47
C LEU A 161 -5.61 37.15 -20.68
N LYS A 162 -6.58 36.95 -19.78
CA LYS A 162 -7.89 37.62 -19.81
C LYS A 162 -7.77 39.11 -19.51
N GLN A 163 -6.96 39.49 -18.52
CA GLN A 163 -6.68 40.89 -18.20
C GLN A 163 -5.95 41.58 -19.37
N LYS A 164 -4.98 40.92 -20.00
CA LYS A 164 -4.25 41.47 -21.15
C LYS A 164 -5.16 41.69 -22.37
N GLY A 165 -6.11 40.78 -22.61
CA GLY A 165 -7.16 40.96 -23.63
C GLY A 165 -8.09 42.14 -23.35
N PHE A 166 -8.47 42.33 -22.09
CA PHE A 166 -9.30 43.46 -21.65
C PHE A 166 -8.59 44.82 -21.81
N PHE A 167 -7.31 44.90 -21.42
CA PHE A 167 -6.49 46.10 -21.65
C PHE A 167 -6.24 46.39 -23.13
N GLY A 168 -6.17 45.34 -23.97
CA GLY A 168 -6.12 45.48 -25.43
C GLY A 168 -7.40 46.12 -25.98
N GLN A 169 -8.56 45.62 -25.58
CA GLN A 169 -9.86 46.17 -26.02
C GLN A 169 -10.08 47.62 -25.59
N ILE A 170 -9.65 48.02 -24.38
CA ILE A 170 -9.77 49.41 -23.91
C ILE A 170 -8.89 50.35 -24.74
N LYS A 171 -7.70 49.90 -25.15
CA LYS A 171 -6.79 50.68 -26.00
C LYS A 171 -7.30 50.89 -27.43
N ASP A 172 -8.13 49.98 -27.95
CA ASP A 172 -8.71 50.12 -29.29
C ASP A 172 -9.94 51.05 -29.32
N LEU A 173 -10.51 51.37 -28.15
CA LEU A 173 -11.73 52.17 -27.98
C LEU A 173 -11.46 53.66 -27.66
N PHE A 174 -10.22 54.02 -27.31
CA PHE A 174 -9.78 55.38 -26.96
C PHE A 174 -8.58 55.79 -27.80
#